data_AF-A0A948D2C2-F1
#
_entry.id   AF-A0A948D2C2-F1
#
_cell.length_a   1.000
_cell.length_b   1.000
_cell.length_c   1.000
_cell.angle_alpha   90.00
_cell.angle_beta   90.00
_cell.angle_gamma   90.00
#
_symmetry.space_group_name_H-M   'P 1'
#
loop_
_entity.id
_entity.type
_entity.pdbx_description
1 polymer ?
#
loop_
_entity_poly.entity_id
_entity_poly.type
_entity_poly.pdbx_seq_one_letter_code
_entity_poly.pdbx_strand_id
1 'polypeptide(L)' 'MKECNSSKLLNHCPLCQTVYKDNEIRLLGQSGARRMFHCKCRSCSHAILAIILETSGSVSSIGLVT' A
#
# COMPACT_ATOMS: atom_id res chain seq x y z
N MET A 1 -16.37 -14.88 5.83
CA MET A 1 -15.58 -14.79 4.58
C MET A 1 -15.74 -13.39 4.00
N LYS A 2 -14.71 -12.56 4.06
CA LYS A 2 -14.65 -11.29 3.34
C LYS A 2 -13.19 -11.06 2.95
N GLU A 3 -12.87 -11.35 1.70
CA GLU A 3 -11.62 -10.94 1.07
C GLU A 3 -11.57 -9.41 1.07
N CYS A 4 -10.89 -8.84 2.06
CA CYS A 4 -10.57 -7.42 2.06
C CYS A 4 -9.38 -7.25 1.11
N ASN A 5 -9.66 -6.88 -0.14
CA ASN A 5 -8.63 -6.67 -1.15
C ASN A 5 -7.64 -5.60 -0.68
N SER A 6 -6.47 -6.01 -0.17
CA SER A 6 -5.46 -5.16 0.48
C SER A 6 -4.94 -4.03 -0.40
N SER A 7 -5.11 -4.11 -1.72
CA SER A 7 -4.84 -3.00 -2.64
C SER A 7 -5.73 -1.78 -2.39
N LYS A 8 -6.95 -1.95 -1.85
CA LYS A 8 -7.83 -0.83 -1.48
C LYS A 8 -7.30 0.04 -0.35
N LEU A 9 -6.33 -0.45 0.44
CA LEU A 9 -5.72 0.33 1.52
C LEU A 9 -4.75 1.40 1.00
N LEU A 10 -4.28 1.27 -0.25
CA LEU A 10 -3.27 2.16 -0.85
C LEU A 10 -3.86 2.98 -2.00
N ASN A 11 -5.06 3.55 -1.82
CA ASN A 11 -5.71 4.33 -2.87
C ASN A 11 -5.25 5.79 -2.94
N HIS A 12 -4.72 6.35 -1.84
CA HIS A 12 -4.39 7.77 -1.74
C HIS A 12 -3.00 7.98 -1.15
N CYS A 13 -2.32 9.03 -1.60
CA CYS A 13 -1.11 9.52 -0.94
C CYS A 13 -1.47 10.12 0.43
N PRO A 14 -0.93 9.62 1.56
CA PRO A 14 -1.19 10.16 2.89
C PRO A 14 -0.66 11.59 3.09
N LEU A 15 0.22 12.08 2.22
CA LEU A 15 0.76 13.45 2.35
C LEU A 15 -0.10 14.50 1.64
N CYS A 16 -0.50 14.23 0.40
CA CYS A 16 -1.22 15.22 -0.43
C CYS A 16 -2.61 14.74 -0.87
N GLN A 17 -3.06 13.57 -0.38
CA GLN A 17 -4.35 12.94 -0.65
C GLN A 17 -4.62 12.62 -2.12
N THR A 18 -3.63 12.78 -3.00
CA THR A 18 -3.76 12.45 -4.43
C THR A 18 -4.01 10.95 -4.58
N VAL A 19 -5.03 10.61 -5.38
CA VAL A 19 -5.36 9.22 -5.73
C VAL A 19 -4.23 8.63 -6.58
N TYR A 20 -3.69 7.51 -6.13
CA TYR A 20 -2.71 6.74 -6.90
C TYR A 20 -3.37 6.11 -8.12
N LYS A 21 -2.67 6.10 -9.26
CA LYS A 21 -3.01 5.28 -10.42
C LYS A 21 -2.44 3.87 -10.25
N ASP A 22 -3.00 2.88 -10.93
CA ASP A 22 -2.51 1.48 -10.89
C ASP A 22 -1.02 1.36 -11.20
N ASN A 23 -0.48 2.19 -12.11
CA ASN A 23 0.93 2.18 -12.47
C ASN A 23 1.85 2.90 -11.46
N GLU A 24 1.29 3.59 -10.47
CA GLU A 24 2.03 4.29 -9.42
C GLU A 24 2.23 3.41 -8.17
N ILE A 25 1.54 2.25 -8.11
CA ILE A 25 1.60 1.27 -7.03
C ILE A 25 2.31 0.02 -7.58
N ARG A 26 3.45 -0.35 -6.99
CA ARG A 26 4.21 -1.53 -7.40
C ARG A 26 4.31 -2.52 -6.26
N LEU A 27 3.85 -3.75 -6.46
CA LEU A 27 4.17 -4.86 -5.56
C LEU A 27 5.66 -5.18 -5.71
N LEU A 28 6.44 -5.00 -4.64
CA LEU A 28 7.87 -5.35 -4.60
C LEU A 28 8.08 -6.82 -4.20
N GLY A 29 7.17 -7.39 -3.42
CA GLY A 29 7.26 -8.77 -3.00
C GLY A 29 6.10 -9.22 -2.13
N GLN A 30 5.93 -10.54 -2.04
CA GLN A 30 4.97 -11.20 -1.19
C GLN A 30 5.64 -12.37 -0.48
N SER A 31 5.39 -12.53 0.82
CA SER A 31 5.83 -13.68 1.61
C SER A 31 4.74 -14.08 2.59
N GLY A 32 4.15 -15.25 2.37
CA GLY A 32 2.96 -15.71 3.09
C GLY A 32 1.84 -14.66 3.02
N ALA A 33 1.45 -14.16 4.19
CA ALA A 33 0.39 -13.16 4.33
C ALA A 33 0.90 -11.70 4.37
N ARG A 34 2.17 -11.48 4.02
CA ARG A 34 2.82 -10.17 3.98
C ARG A 34 2.97 -9.73 2.53
N ARG A 35 2.54 -8.52 2.22
CA ARG A 35 2.70 -7.89 0.90
C ARG A 35 3.42 -6.56 1.06
N MET A 36 4.43 -6.31 0.23
CA MET A 36 5.21 -5.08 0.23
C MET A 36 4.95 -4.29 -1.04
N PHE A 37 4.56 -3.04 -0.90
CA PHE A 37 4.24 -2.13 -1.99
C PHE A 37 5.14 -0.90 -1.94
N HIS A 38 5.54 -0.44 -3.12
CA HIS A 38 6.16 0.86 -3.31
C HIS A 38 5.23 1.73 -4.13
N CYS A 39 4.83 2.87 -3.57
CA CYS A 39 3.94 3.82 -4.19
C CYS A 39 4.66 5.15 -4.40
N LYS A 40 4.77 5.63 -5.64
CA LYS A 40 5.36 6.95 -5.93
C LYS A 40 4.28 7.93 -6.34
N CYS A 41 4.10 9.00 -5.57
CA CYS A 41 3.06 9.98 -5.88
C CYS A 41 3.50 10.90 -7.03
N ARG A 42 2.67 11.02 -8.08
CA ARG A 42 2.93 11.98 -9.17
C ARG A 42 2.77 13.44 -8.76
N SER A 43 2.04 13.72 -7.69
CA SER A 43 1.68 15.09 -7.28
C SER A 43 2.76 15.70 -6.38
N CYS A 44 3.09 15.04 -5.28
CA CYS A 44 4.09 15.54 -4.33
C CYS A 44 5.47 14.90 -4.48
N SER A 45 5.66 13.98 -5.43
CA SER A 45 6.91 13.25 -5.69
C SER A 45 7.47 12.35 -4.56
N HIS A 46 6.82 12.32 -3.40
CA HIS A 46 7.19 11.43 -2.30
C HIS A 46 6.88 9.97 -2.63
N ALA A 47 7.68 9.09 -2.05
CA ALA A 47 7.51 7.65 -2.16
C ALA A 47 7.07 7.06 -0.82
N ILE A 48 6.32 5.98 -0.89
CA ILE A 48 5.83 5.24 0.27
C ILE A 48 6.16 3.78 0.07
N LEU A 49 6.78 3.21 1.09
CA LEU A 49 7.00 1.78 1.21
C LEU A 49 6.00 1.24 2.23
N ALA A 50 4.99 0.54 1.75
CA ALA A 50 3.92 -0.01 2.57
C ALA A 50 4.08 -1.53 2.72
N ILE A 51 4.04 -2.02 3.94
CA ILE A 51 4.00 -3.45 4.26
C ILE A 51 2.63 -3.74 4.86
N ILE A 52 1.85 -4.58 4.19
CA ILE A 52 0.53 -5.01 4.63
C ILE A 52 0.64 -6.45 5.13
N LEU A 53 0.28 -6.68 6.39
CA LEU A 53 0.12 -7.99 7.00
C LEU A 53 -1.38 -8.31 7.06
N GLU A 54 -1.77 -9.41 6.45
CA GLU A 54 -3.12 -9.96 6.58
C GLU A 54 -3.06 -11.18 7.49
N THR A 55 -3.67 -11.15 8.66
CA THR A 55 -3.85 -12.35 9.50
C THR A 55 -5.32 -12.71 9.55
N SER A 56 -5.63 -13.97 9.87
CA SER A 56 -7.01 -14.47 9.97
C SER A 56 -7.80 -13.67 11.01
N GLY A 57 -8.50 -12.63 10.57
CA GLY A 57 -9.34 -11.74 11.39
C GLY A 57 -8.85 -10.29 11.53
N SER A 58 -7.60 -9.97 11.15
CA SER A 58 -7.03 -8.62 11.33
C SER A 58 -6.13 -8.20 10.18
N VAL A 59 -6.16 -6.92 9.81
CA VAL A 59 -5.20 -6.32 8.87
C VAL A 59 -4.35 -5.31 9.63
N SER A 60 -3.03 -5.39 9.49
CA SER A 60 -2.09 -4.45 10.07
C SER A 60 -1.17 -3.91 8.98
N SER A 61 -0.90 -2.61 9.01
CA SER A 61 -0.10 -1.93 7.98
C SER A 61 0.99 -1.05 8.60
N ILE A 62 2.20 -1.16 8.09
CA ILE A 62 3.32 -0.26 8.40
C ILE A 62 3.70 0.47 7.11
N GLY A 63 3.78 1.80 7.17
CA GLY A 63 4.21 2.63 6.05
C GLY A 63 5.44 3.45 6.42
N LEU A 64 6.47 3.41 5.58
CA LEU A 64 7.59 4.35 5.61
C LEU A 64 7.39 5.38 4.50
N VAL A 65 7.53 6.67 4.83
CA VAL A 65 7.42 7.77 3.88
C VAL A 65 8.81 8.36 3.66
N THR A 66 9.19 8.54 2.40
CA THR A 66 10.50 9.08 1.98
C THR A 66 10.34 10.10 0.87
#